data_AF-A0A6I5HMF9-F1
#
_entry.id   AF-A0A6I5HMF9-F1
#
_cell.length_a   1.000
_cell.length_b   1.000
_cell.length_c   1.000
_cell.angle_alpha   90.00
_cell.angle_beta   90.00
_cell.angle_gamma   90.00
#
_symmetry.space_group_name_H-M   'P 1'
#
loop_
_entity.id
_entity.type
_entity.pdbx_description
1 polymer ?
#
loop_
_entity_poly.entity_id
_entity_poly.type
_entity_poly.pdbx_seq_one_letter_code
_entity_poly.pdbx_strand_id
1 'polypeptide(L)'
;MPRTFEEARGWARLGTALFIEAAGPDEDGLNAPSALPGWTRKHLVAHVAANADALGNLVHWAATGERTPMYASPQERAAGIARGPAMGAAELTAWLRGSARALASAAAALGEEQWRSEVVTAQGRTVPATELPWMRAREVCVHAVDLGTGPGFADLPAGFLTALCDDVVAKRAGESGPALVLEAPGTRWTLPGPGEPVVLTGDLPAVTAYLTGRDHPLTAPGGGPAPALTPWL
;
A
#
# COMPACT_ATOMS: atom_id res chain seq x y z
N MET A 1 -5.12 18.54 -5.98
CA MET A 1 -4.40 18.33 -7.26
C MET A 1 -4.02 16.86 -7.32
N PRO A 2 -4.01 16.23 -8.50
CA PRO A 2 -3.53 14.85 -8.61
C PRO A 2 -2.06 14.79 -8.17
N ARG A 3 -1.68 13.72 -7.48
CA ARG A 3 -0.29 13.47 -7.09
C ARG A 3 0.62 13.50 -8.33
N THR A 4 1.81 14.06 -8.16
CA THR A 4 2.85 14.07 -9.18
C THR A 4 3.69 12.79 -9.14
N PHE A 5 4.41 12.52 -10.24
CA PHE A 5 5.36 11.41 -10.31
C PHE A 5 6.47 11.53 -9.26
N GLU A 6 6.99 12.73 -9.03
CA GLU A 6 8.07 12.94 -8.06
C GLU A 6 7.60 12.79 -6.61
N GLU A 7 6.38 13.24 -6.29
CA GLU A 7 5.77 12.97 -4.98
C GLU A 7 5.64 11.47 -4.73
N ALA A 8 5.16 10.70 -5.71
CA ALA A 8 5.05 9.25 -5.59
C ALA A 8 6.43 8.58 -5.36
N ARG A 9 7.48 9.04 -6.04
CA ARG A 9 8.87 8.57 -5.80
C ARG A 9 9.38 8.97 -4.42
N GLY A 10 9.04 10.16 -3.94
CA GLY A 10 9.36 10.62 -2.59
C GLY A 10 8.71 9.73 -1.52
N TRP A 11 7.41 9.48 -1.65
CA TRP A 11 6.66 8.63 -0.72
C TRP A 11 7.11 7.17 -0.75
N ALA A 12 7.43 6.62 -1.93
CA ALA A 12 7.99 5.27 -2.03
C ALA A 12 9.31 5.12 -1.27
N ARG A 13 10.20 6.12 -1.37
CA ARG A 13 11.47 6.14 -0.61
C ARG A 13 11.22 6.27 0.89
N LEU A 14 10.39 7.24 1.29
CA LEU A 14 10.03 7.47 2.69
C LEU A 14 9.43 6.21 3.33
N GLY A 15 8.38 5.66 2.74
CA GLY A 15 7.71 4.48 3.27
C GLY A 15 8.63 3.27 3.29
N THR A 16 9.54 3.12 2.32
CA THR A 16 10.52 2.01 2.33
C THR A 16 11.46 2.12 3.53
N ALA A 17 11.93 3.33 3.85
CA ALA A 17 12.76 3.58 5.03
C ALA A 17 11.99 3.28 6.32
N LEU A 18 10.78 3.85 6.47
CA LEU A 18 9.89 3.63 7.62
C LEU A 18 9.59 2.14 7.83
N PHE A 19 9.25 1.42 6.76
CA PHE A 19 8.93 -0.01 6.85
C PHE A 19 10.13 -0.85 7.27
N ILE A 20 11.32 -0.60 6.70
CA ILE A 20 12.55 -1.33 7.05
C ILE A 20 12.94 -1.09 8.52
N GLU A 21 12.79 0.14 9.00
CA GLU A 21 13.05 0.50 10.39
C GLU A 21 12.04 -0.18 11.33
N ALA A 22 10.75 -0.03 11.06
CA ALA A 22 9.66 -0.58 11.86
C ALA A 22 9.64 -2.11 11.91
N ALA A 23 10.10 -2.79 10.84
CA ALA A 23 10.19 -4.25 10.82
C ALA A 23 11.20 -4.79 11.83
N GLY A 24 12.31 -4.06 12.05
CA GLY A 24 13.38 -4.47 12.95
C GLY A 24 14.06 -5.79 12.54
N PRO A 25 15.14 -6.19 13.24
CA PRO A 25 15.83 -7.45 13.01
C PRO A 25 15.45 -8.56 14.00
N ASP A 26 14.54 -8.28 14.94
CA ASP A 26 14.26 -9.15 16.09
C ASP A 26 13.34 -10.32 15.72
N GLU A 27 13.74 -11.53 16.12
CA GLU A 27 13.04 -12.77 15.78
C GLU A 27 11.67 -12.84 16.46
N ASP A 28 11.59 -12.54 17.76
CA ASP A 28 10.36 -12.59 18.53
C ASP A 28 9.37 -11.51 18.06
N GLY A 29 9.88 -10.30 17.81
CA GLY A 29 9.15 -9.21 17.21
C GLY A 29 8.54 -9.60 15.86
N LEU A 30 9.30 -10.26 14.99
CA LEU A 30 8.80 -10.68 13.68
C LEU A 30 7.79 -11.84 13.76
N ASN A 31 7.92 -12.74 14.74
CA ASN A 31 6.99 -13.84 14.97
C ASN A 31 5.66 -13.38 15.59
N ALA A 32 5.63 -12.21 16.24
CA ALA A 32 4.41 -11.66 16.82
C ALA A 32 3.38 -11.23 15.74
N PRO A 33 2.08 -11.13 16.13
CA PRO A 33 1.03 -10.66 15.24
C PRO A 33 1.30 -9.26 14.68
N SER A 34 0.91 -9.05 13.43
CA SER A 34 0.73 -7.71 12.83
C SER A 34 -0.67 -7.18 13.14
N ALA A 35 -0.98 -5.95 12.70
CA ALA A 35 -2.33 -5.41 12.78
C ALA A 35 -3.31 -6.06 11.77
N LEU A 36 -2.80 -6.80 10.78
CA LEU A 36 -3.64 -7.52 9.83
C LEU A 36 -4.09 -8.88 10.41
N PRO A 37 -5.40 -9.20 10.37
CA PRO A 37 -5.92 -10.45 10.90
C PRO A 37 -5.24 -11.68 10.29
N GLY A 38 -4.73 -12.57 11.14
CA GLY A 38 -4.10 -13.83 10.75
C GLY A 38 -2.67 -13.71 10.22
N TRP A 39 -2.09 -12.50 10.18
CA TRP A 39 -0.73 -12.28 9.69
C TRP A 39 0.22 -11.97 10.84
N THR A 40 1.32 -12.71 10.93
CA THR A 40 2.48 -12.28 11.72
C THR A 40 3.27 -11.20 10.98
N ARG A 41 4.15 -10.48 11.66
CA ARG A 41 5.02 -9.50 11.00
C ARG A 41 5.95 -10.16 9.97
N LYS A 42 6.34 -11.43 10.14
CA LYS A 42 7.04 -12.20 9.09
C LYS A 42 6.25 -12.30 7.79
N HIS A 43 4.93 -12.54 7.86
CA HIS A 43 4.09 -12.58 6.67
C HIS A 43 4.11 -11.22 5.95
N LEU A 44 3.97 -10.15 6.72
CA LEU A 44 3.92 -8.79 6.19
C LEU A 44 5.24 -8.35 5.57
N VAL A 45 6.38 -8.64 6.23
CA VAL A 45 7.71 -8.36 5.68
C VAL A 45 7.97 -9.14 4.40
N ALA A 46 7.60 -10.42 4.35
CA ALA A 46 7.74 -11.24 3.15
C ALA A 46 6.87 -10.74 2.00
N HIS A 47 5.64 -10.31 2.29
CA HIS A 47 4.77 -9.66 1.31
C HIS A 47 5.39 -8.40 0.73
N VAL A 48 5.90 -7.50 1.56
CA VAL A 48 6.53 -6.24 1.09
C VAL A 48 7.82 -6.50 0.32
N ALA A 49 8.60 -7.52 0.68
CA ALA A 49 9.77 -7.95 -0.09
C ALA A 49 9.37 -8.53 -1.46
N ALA A 50 8.41 -9.46 -1.48
CA ALA A 50 7.89 -10.05 -2.72
C ALA A 50 7.20 -9.02 -3.64
N ASN A 51 6.55 -8.00 -3.07
CA ASN A 51 6.02 -6.86 -3.81
C ASN A 51 7.14 -6.07 -4.51
N ALA A 52 8.30 -5.87 -3.86
CA ALA A 52 9.42 -5.19 -4.49
C ALA A 52 9.98 -5.98 -5.67
N ASP A 53 10.14 -7.31 -5.51
CA ASP A 53 10.57 -8.19 -6.61
C ASP A 53 9.58 -8.15 -7.77
N ALA A 54 8.27 -8.22 -7.48
CA ALA A 54 7.20 -8.16 -8.47
C ALA A 54 7.15 -6.82 -9.23
N LEU A 55 7.41 -5.70 -8.56
CA LEU A 55 7.55 -4.40 -9.21
C LEU A 55 8.84 -4.33 -10.04
N GLY A 56 9.90 -5.02 -9.61
CA GLY A 56 11.14 -5.19 -10.38
C GLY A 56 10.90 -5.82 -11.75
N ASN A 57 9.98 -6.78 -11.84
CA ASN A 57 9.55 -7.36 -13.13
C ASN A 57 8.93 -6.30 -14.05
N LEU A 58 8.08 -5.42 -13.53
CA LEU A 58 7.48 -4.35 -14.34
C LEU A 58 8.50 -3.28 -14.74
N VAL A 59 9.48 -2.99 -13.88
CA VAL A 59 10.61 -2.12 -14.25
C VAL A 59 11.44 -2.75 -15.36
N HIS A 60 11.71 -4.05 -15.30
CA HIS A 60 12.39 -4.78 -16.37
C HIS A 60 11.59 -4.70 -17.68
N TRP A 61 10.29 -4.97 -17.64
CA TRP A 61 9.42 -4.86 -18.81
C TRP A 61 9.46 -3.44 -19.40
N ALA A 62 9.33 -2.41 -18.56
CA ALA A 62 9.41 -1.02 -19.01
C ALA A 62 10.77 -0.69 -19.67
N ALA A 63 11.86 -1.29 -19.17
CA ALA A 63 13.21 -1.09 -19.67
C ALA A 63 13.48 -1.74 -21.03
N THR A 64 12.97 -2.96 -21.24
CA THR A 64 13.35 -3.82 -22.38
C THR A 64 12.25 -3.95 -23.42
N GLY A 65 10.99 -3.68 -23.06
CA GLY A 65 9.82 -4.01 -23.86
C GLY A 65 9.43 -5.49 -23.78
N GLU A 66 10.20 -6.33 -23.08
CA GLU A 66 9.92 -7.75 -22.91
C GLU A 66 8.88 -7.95 -21.80
N ARG A 67 7.76 -8.57 -22.13
CA ARG A 67 6.65 -8.74 -21.17
C ARG A 67 7.07 -9.61 -19.99
N THR A 68 7.16 -8.99 -18.81
CA THR A 68 7.45 -9.67 -17.54
C THR A 68 6.38 -9.29 -16.50
N PRO A 69 5.37 -10.16 -16.25
CA PRO A 69 4.29 -9.83 -15.32
C PRO A 69 4.78 -9.74 -13.86
N MET A 70 4.03 -9.02 -13.02
CA MET A 70 4.31 -8.93 -11.56
C MET A 70 4.45 -10.30 -10.91
N TYR A 71 3.53 -11.20 -11.26
CA TYR A 71 3.51 -12.59 -10.82
C TYR A 71 3.16 -13.44 -12.04
N ALA A 72 3.82 -14.59 -12.22
CA ALA A 72 3.47 -15.56 -13.25
C ALA A 72 2.10 -16.21 -12.96
N SER A 73 1.70 -16.30 -11.68
CA SER A 73 0.39 -16.81 -11.27
C SER A 73 -0.04 -16.31 -9.88
N PRO A 74 -1.34 -16.38 -9.54
CA PRO A 74 -1.80 -16.17 -8.16
C PRO A 74 -1.14 -17.10 -7.14
N GLN A 75 -0.81 -18.34 -7.55
CA GLN A 75 -0.14 -19.32 -6.72
C GLN A 75 1.30 -18.91 -6.40
N GLU A 76 2.03 -18.35 -7.37
CA GLU A 76 3.36 -17.82 -7.15
C GLU A 76 3.34 -16.64 -6.18
N ARG A 77 2.37 -15.73 -6.32
CA ARG A 77 2.15 -14.64 -5.34
C ARG A 77 1.96 -15.19 -3.93
N ALA A 78 1.07 -16.17 -3.77
CA ALA A 78 0.78 -16.79 -2.48
C ALA A 78 2.02 -17.51 -1.91
N ALA A 79 2.76 -18.24 -2.75
CA ALA A 79 4.00 -18.92 -2.36
C ALA A 79 5.09 -17.93 -1.92
N GLY A 80 5.22 -16.79 -2.59
CA GLY A 80 6.15 -15.72 -2.21
C GLY A 80 5.97 -15.27 -0.76
N ILE A 81 4.71 -15.07 -0.34
CA ILE A 81 4.34 -14.66 1.02
C ILE A 81 4.52 -15.83 2.01
N ALA A 82 4.08 -17.04 1.64
CA ALA A 82 4.08 -18.21 2.51
C ALA A 82 5.48 -18.68 2.95
N ARG A 83 6.54 -18.30 2.23
CA ARG A 83 7.93 -18.57 2.62
C ARG A 83 8.38 -17.76 3.83
N GLY A 84 7.82 -16.55 4.01
CA GLY A 84 8.23 -15.60 5.04
C GLY A 84 8.31 -16.18 6.45
N PRO A 85 7.22 -16.78 6.97
CA PRO A 85 7.19 -17.35 8.32
C PRO A 85 8.24 -18.44 8.59
N ALA A 86 8.67 -19.16 7.54
CA ALA A 86 9.67 -20.22 7.65
C ALA A 86 11.11 -19.70 7.65
N MET A 87 11.34 -18.43 7.26
CA MET A 87 12.66 -17.81 7.26
C MET A 87 13.03 -17.32 8.67
N GLY A 88 14.33 -17.34 8.97
CA GLY A 88 14.86 -16.62 10.13
C GLY A 88 14.85 -15.11 9.90
N ALA A 89 14.78 -14.32 10.97
CA ALA A 89 14.72 -12.86 10.92
C ALA A 89 15.85 -12.23 10.09
N ALA A 90 17.08 -12.74 10.22
CA ALA A 90 18.23 -12.24 9.48
C ALA A 90 18.07 -12.43 7.95
N GLU A 91 17.61 -13.60 7.53
CA GLU A 91 17.35 -13.92 6.11
C GLU A 91 16.21 -13.06 5.57
N LEU A 92 15.10 -12.99 6.31
CA LEU A 92 13.92 -12.25 5.89
C LEU A 92 14.19 -10.74 5.76
N THR A 93 14.91 -10.15 6.72
CA THR A 93 15.29 -8.74 6.66
C THR A 93 16.36 -8.45 5.61
N ALA A 94 17.24 -9.42 5.33
CA ALA A 94 18.17 -9.33 4.20
C ALA A 94 17.42 -9.32 2.87
N TRP A 95 16.40 -10.17 2.70
CA TRP A 95 15.55 -10.19 1.51
C TRP A 95 14.77 -8.87 1.36
N LEU A 96 14.15 -8.37 2.43
CA LEU A 96 13.45 -7.08 2.42
C LEU A 96 14.36 -5.94 1.93
N ARG A 97 15.57 -5.82 2.52
CA ARG A 97 16.52 -4.76 2.14
C ARG A 97 17.10 -4.98 0.75
N GLY A 98 17.36 -6.22 0.37
CA GLY A 98 17.90 -6.61 -0.93
C GLY A 98 16.94 -6.28 -2.07
N SER A 99 15.70 -6.74 -1.97
CA SER A 99 14.63 -6.48 -2.94
C SER A 99 14.34 -4.97 -3.09
N ALA A 100 14.28 -4.23 -1.97
CA ALA A 100 14.10 -2.78 -1.99
C ALA A 100 15.25 -2.05 -2.72
N ARG A 101 16.51 -2.43 -2.47
CA ARG A 101 17.68 -1.86 -3.18
C ARG A 101 17.67 -2.22 -4.66
N ALA A 102 17.36 -3.47 -5.00
CA ALA A 102 17.30 -3.93 -6.39
C ALA A 102 16.25 -3.15 -7.17
N LEU A 103 15.04 -2.99 -6.62
CA LEU A 103 13.98 -2.18 -7.22
C LEU A 103 14.41 -0.72 -7.40
N ALA A 104 15.01 -0.11 -6.37
CA ALA A 104 15.45 1.28 -6.44
C ALA A 104 16.52 1.49 -7.52
N SER A 105 17.52 0.60 -7.60
CA SER A 105 18.58 0.65 -8.61
C SER A 105 18.02 0.46 -10.03
N ALA A 106 17.14 -0.52 -10.23
CA ALA A 106 16.54 -0.78 -11.54
C ALA A 106 15.67 0.41 -11.99
N ALA A 107 14.86 0.96 -11.09
CA ALA A 107 14.04 2.13 -11.39
C ALA A 107 14.88 3.37 -11.71
N ALA A 108 16.01 3.56 -11.02
CA ALA A 108 16.93 4.67 -11.29
C ALA A 108 17.60 4.60 -12.66
N ALA A 109 17.65 3.42 -13.29
CA ALA A 109 18.22 3.23 -14.62
C ALA A 109 17.23 3.53 -15.76
N LEU A 110 15.94 3.72 -15.47
CA LEU A 110 14.94 4.03 -16.48
C LEU A 110 15.07 5.48 -16.98
N GLY A 111 15.13 5.64 -18.30
CA GLY A 111 15.02 6.92 -18.99
C GLY A 111 13.58 7.39 -19.13
N GLU A 112 13.40 8.61 -19.66
CA GLU A 112 12.10 9.27 -19.78
C GLU A 112 11.12 8.49 -20.68
N GLU A 113 11.61 7.88 -21.75
CA GLU A 113 10.81 7.02 -22.63
C GLU A 113 10.37 5.73 -21.93
N GLN A 114 11.29 5.05 -21.24
CA GLN A 114 10.98 3.82 -20.50
C GLN A 114 9.95 4.06 -19.39
N TRP A 115 9.98 5.23 -18.74
CA TRP A 115 8.95 5.59 -17.77
C TRP A 115 7.55 5.73 -18.38
N ARG A 116 7.45 6.06 -19.67
CA ARG A 116 6.19 6.14 -20.42
C ARG A 116 5.74 4.81 -21.00
N SER A 117 6.60 3.78 -21.01
CA SER A 117 6.23 2.44 -21.45
C SER A 117 5.05 1.89 -20.66
N GLU A 118 4.13 1.25 -21.38
CA GLU A 118 2.96 0.61 -20.77
C GLU A 118 3.33 -0.75 -20.18
N VAL A 119 2.84 -1.00 -18.98
CA VAL A 119 2.94 -2.27 -18.26
C VAL A 119 1.57 -2.67 -17.72
N VAL A 120 1.40 -3.95 -17.38
CA VAL A 120 0.13 -4.46 -16.86
C VAL A 120 0.27 -4.83 -15.39
N THR A 121 -0.53 -4.18 -14.55
CA THR A 121 -0.60 -4.46 -13.10
C THR A 121 -1.16 -5.85 -12.82
N ALA A 122 -0.97 -6.36 -11.59
CA ALA A 122 -1.57 -7.64 -11.17
C ALA A 122 -3.10 -7.67 -11.29
N GLN A 123 -3.77 -6.51 -11.29
CA GLN A 123 -5.22 -6.38 -11.48
C GLN A 123 -5.64 -6.24 -12.96
N GLY A 124 -4.71 -6.39 -13.91
CA GLY A 124 -4.99 -6.33 -15.34
C GLY A 124 -5.10 -4.92 -15.92
N ARG A 125 -4.86 -3.87 -15.13
CA ARG A 125 -4.83 -2.49 -15.64
C ARG A 125 -3.53 -2.24 -16.42
N THR A 126 -3.66 -1.75 -17.65
CA THR A 126 -2.55 -1.17 -18.42
C THR A 126 -2.27 0.24 -17.91
N VAL A 127 -1.04 0.51 -17.49
CA VAL A 127 -0.61 1.79 -16.92
C VAL A 127 0.80 2.13 -17.42
N PRO A 128 1.17 3.42 -17.52
CA PRO A 128 2.57 3.78 -17.73
C PRO A 128 3.42 3.38 -16.54
N ALA A 129 4.70 3.06 -16.75
CA ALA A 129 5.63 2.71 -15.68
C ALA A 129 5.78 3.82 -14.61
N THR A 130 5.43 5.08 -14.93
CA THR A 130 5.32 6.15 -13.93
C THR A 130 4.35 5.86 -12.78
N GLU A 131 3.48 4.85 -12.91
CA GLU A 131 2.58 4.40 -11.84
C GLU A 131 3.28 3.52 -10.78
N LEU A 132 4.41 2.89 -11.12
CA LEU A 132 5.09 1.93 -10.24
C LEU A 132 5.52 2.53 -8.89
N PRO A 133 6.04 3.77 -8.79
CA PRO A 133 6.35 4.37 -7.49
C PRO A 133 5.12 4.54 -6.60
N TRP A 134 3.94 4.81 -7.16
CA TRP A 134 2.72 4.87 -6.36
C TRP A 134 2.27 3.52 -5.86
N MET A 135 2.32 2.52 -6.73
CA MET A 135 2.06 1.14 -6.33
C MET A 135 2.97 0.77 -5.15
N ARG A 136 4.26 1.10 -5.24
CA ARG A 136 5.19 0.87 -4.13
C ARG A 136 4.84 1.68 -2.90
N ALA A 137 4.59 2.98 -3.03
CA ALA A 137 4.31 3.89 -1.91
C ALA A 137 3.12 3.42 -1.07
N ARG A 138 2.01 2.99 -1.70
CA ARG A 138 0.86 2.43 -0.98
C ARG A 138 1.26 1.24 -0.11
N GLU A 139 2.00 0.30 -0.69
CA GLU A 139 2.43 -0.92 -0.01
C GLU A 139 3.33 -0.60 1.18
N VAL A 140 4.38 0.21 1.00
CA VAL A 140 5.33 0.46 2.09
C VAL A 140 4.80 1.39 3.17
N CYS A 141 4.05 2.43 2.81
CA CYS A 141 3.52 3.38 3.80
C CYS A 141 2.40 2.78 4.63
N VAL A 142 1.45 2.09 3.98
CA VAL A 142 0.31 1.48 4.69
C VAL A 142 0.80 0.29 5.52
N HIS A 143 1.65 -0.57 4.96
CA HIS A 143 2.14 -1.72 5.71
C HIS A 143 3.15 -1.35 6.81
N ALA A 144 3.74 -0.15 6.79
CA ALA A 144 4.52 0.33 7.93
C ALA A 144 3.62 0.56 9.16
N VAL A 145 2.38 1.02 8.95
CA VAL A 145 1.36 1.09 9.99
C VAL A 145 0.90 -0.31 10.40
N ASP A 146 0.68 -1.19 9.41
CA ASP A 146 0.18 -2.54 9.68
C ASP A 146 1.17 -3.42 10.47
N LEU A 147 2.46 -3.08 10.52
CA LEU A 147 3.42 -3.73 11.41
C LEU A 147 3.05 -3.56 12.89
N GLY A 148 2.39 -2.46 13.26
CA GLY A 148 1.97 -2.22 14.65
C GLY A 148 3.16 -2.11 15.62
N THR A 149 4.26 -1.48 15.18
CA THR A 149 5.51 -1.33 15.96
C THR A 149 5.90 0.14 16.19
N GLY A 150 5.03 1.10 15.87
CA GLY A 150 5.29 2.52 16.11
C GLY A 150 4.58 3.43 15.12
N PRO A 151 4.87 3.33 13.80
CA PRO A 151 4.27 4.21 12.80
C PRO A 151 2.75 4.12 12.77
N GLY A 152 2.08 5.26 12.77
CA GLY A 152 0.66 5.42 12.51
C GLY A 152 0.40 6.24 11.25
N PHE A 153 -0.87 6.33 10.83
CA PHE A 153 -1.25 7.19 9.70
C PHE A 153 -0.91 8.67 9.93
N ALA A 154 -0.84 9.12 11.19
CA ALA A 154 -0.46 10.48 11.55
C ALA A 154 1.02 10.81 11.25
N ASP A 155 1.86 9.79 11.11
CA ASP A 155 3.30 9.95 10.79
C ASP A 155 3.55 10.01 9.27
N LEU A 156 2.52 9.77 8.46
CA LEU A 156 2.64 9.77 7.00
C LEU A 156 2.37 11.17 6.43
N PRO A 157 2.97 11.54 5.27
CA PRO A 157 2.77 12.86 4.68
C PRO A 157 1.30 13.12 4.34
N ALA A 158 0.78 14.30 4.69
CA ALA A 158 -0.61 14.67 4.39
C ALA A 158 -0.95 14.53 2.90
N GLY A 159 -0.04 14.90 2.00
CA GLY A 159 -0.23 14.71 0.55
C GLY A 159 -0.37 13.25 0.15
N PHE A 160 0.36 12.34 0.80
CA PHE A 160 0.21 10.89 0.57
C PHE A 160 -1.16 10.41 1.05
N LEU A 161 -1.59 10.82 2.25
CA LEU A 161 -2.89 10.44 2.83
C LEU A 161 -4.06 10.92 1.96
N THR A 162 -4.02 12.17 1.48
CA THR A 162 -5.04 12.71 0.56
C THR A 162 -5.08 11.92 -0.74
N ALA A 163 -3.93 11.69 -1.38
CA ALA A 163 -3.86 10.91 -2.61
C ALA A 163 -4.31 9.45 -2.43
N LEU A 164 -4.03 8.86 -1.27
CA LEU A 164 -4.48 7.53 -0.90
C LEU A 164 -6.00 7.48 -0.74
N CYS A 165 -6.60 8.47 -0.07
CA CYS A 165 -8.04 8.59 0.05
C CYS A 165 -8.72 8.71 -1.32
N ASP A 166 -8.19 9.55 -2.22
CA ASP A 166 -8.69 9.70 -3.59
C ASP A 166 -8.69 8.36 -4.34
N ASP A 167 -7.59 7.60 -4.26
CA ASP A 167 -7.43 6.31 -4.95
C ASP A 167 -8.33 5.21 -4.34
N VAL A 168 -8.44 5.15 -3.01
CA VAL A 168 -9.33 4.21 -2.31
C VAL A 168 -10.79 4.49 -2.66
N VAL A 169 -11.20 5.76 -2.66
CA VAL A 169 -12.57 6.18 -2.99
C VAL A 169 -12.89 5.86 -4.45
N ALA A 170 -11.98 6.18 -5.38
CA ALA A 170 -12.16 5.86 -6.79
C ALA A 170 -12.31 4.34 -7.02
N LYS A 171 -11.52 3.51 -6.31
CA LYS A 171 -11.62 2.06 -6.40
C LYS A 171 -12.95 1.54 -5.82
N ARG A 172 -13.31 1.97 -4.62
CA ARG A 172 -14.52 1.52 -3.91
C ARG A 172 -15.81 2.02 -4.56
N ALA A 173 -15.79 3.13 -5.29
CA ALA A 173 -16.96 3.63 -6.01
C ALA A 173 -17.49 2.66 -7.08
N GLY A 174 -16.67 1.72 -7.56
CA GLY A 174 -17.08 0.63 -8.46
C GLY A 174 -17.54 -0.65 -7.75
N GLU A 175 -17.50 -0.69 -6.42
CA GLU A 175 -17.84 -1.86 -5.59
C GLU A 175 -19.18 -1.62 -4.86
N SER A 176 -19.87 -2.69 -4.50
CA SER A 176 -21.05 -2.58 -3.63
C SER A 176 -20.63 -2.18 -2.21
N GLY A 177 -21.20 -1.11 -1.67
CA GLY A 177 -20.88 -0.62 -0.33
C GLY A 177 -21.92 0.38 0.21
N PRO A 178 -21.76 0.85 1.46
CA PRO A 178 -22.63 1.86 2.05
C PRO A 178 -22.48 3.22 1.36
N ALA A 179 -23.56 4.01 1.32
CA ALA A 179 -23.48 5.41 0.94
C ALA A 179 -22.78 6.21 2.06
N LEU A 180 -21.66 6.86 1.75
CA LEU A 180 -20.86 7.59 2.74
C LEU A 180 -20.39 8.95 2.24
N VAL A 181 -20.28 9.87 3.18
CA VAL A 181 -19.59 11.15 3.02
C VAL A 181 -18.51 11.22 4.08
N LEU A 182 -17.27 11.47 3.68
CA LEU A 182 -16.13 11.51 4.58
C LEU A 182 -15.56 12.92 4.57
N GLU A 183 -15.40 13.52 5.74
CA GLU A 183 -14.96 14.89 5.90
C GLU A 183 -13.70 14.97 6.75
N ALA A 184 -12.69 15.61 6.20
CA ALA A 184 -11.49 16.07 6.91
C ALA A 184 -11.32 17.58 6.71
N PRO A 185 -10.54 18.29 7.53
CA PRO A 185 -10.31 19.71 7.35
C PRO A 185 -9.87 20.06 5.91
N GLY A 186 -10.70 20.79 5.18
CA GLY A 186 -10.43 21.24 3.81
C GLY A 186 -10.69 20.22 2.69
N THR A 187 -11.08 18.98 3.01
CA THR A 187 -11.31 17.93 2.00
C THR A 187 -12.54 17.10 2.32
N ARG A 188 -13.26 16.70 1.27
CA ARG A 188 -14.46 15.86 1.36
C ARG A 188 -14.43 14.79 0.27
N TRP A 189 -14.75 13.56 0.66
CA TRP A 189 -14.92 12.44 -0.26
C TRP A 189 -16.34 11.89 -0.18
N THR A 190 -16.81 11.32 -1.28
CA THR A 190 -18.12 10.68 -1.38
C THR A 190 -17.94 9.26 -1.91
N LEU A 191 -18.47 8.28 -1.18
CA LEU A 191 -18.64 6.92 -1.66
C LEU A 191 -20.10 6.70 -2.02
N PRO A 192 -20.41 6.36 -3.29
CA PRO A 192 -21.78 6.05 -3.67
C PRO A 192 -22.24 4.74 -3.04
N GLY A 193 -23.53 4.65 -2.74
CA GLY A 193 -24.17 3.46 -2.21
C GLY A 193 -25.68 3.65 -2.11
N PRO A 194 -26.44 2.62 -1.72
CA PRO A 194 -27.88 2.74 -1.52
C PRO A 194 -28.20 3.51 -0.23
N GLY A 195 -29.32 4.26 -0.25
CA GLY A 195 -29.85 4.97 0.91
C GLY A 195 -29.25 6.36 1.13
N GLU A 196 -29.58 6.96 2.29
CA GLU A 196 -29.06 8.27 2.69
C GLU A 196 -27.58 8.13 3.13
N PRO A 197 -26.66 8.98 2.63
CA PRO A 197 -25.26 8.90 3.00
C PRO A 197 -25.01 9.15 4.50
N VAL A 198 -24.23 8.28 5.13
CA VAL A 198 -23.72 8.52 6.48
C VAL A 198 -22.51 9.45 6.41
N VAL A 199 -22.55 10.55 7.14
CA VAL A 199 -21.44 11.51 7.23
C VAL A 199 -20.49 11.10 8.35
N LEU A 200 -19.21 10.87 8.02
CA LEU A 200 -18.14 10.58 8.97
C LEU A 200 -17.13 11.73 8.94
N THR A 201 -16.89 12.35 10.09
CA THR A 201 -15.97 13.50 10.21
C THR A 201 -14.81 13.13 11.11
N GLY A 202 -13.59 13.46 10.69
CA GLY A 202 -12.38 13.26 11.48
C GLY A 202 -11.18 13.99 10.90
N ASP A 203 -10.00 13.78 11.49
CA ASP A 203 -8.77 14.23 10.85
C ASP A 203 -8.39 13.34 9.66
N LEU A 204 -7.47 13.83 8.83
CA LEU A 204 -7.04 13.11 7.63
C LEU A 204 -6.49 11.71 7.92
N PRO A 205 -5.66 11.48 8.98
CA PRO A 205 -5.24 10.15 9.38
C PRO A 205 -6.40 9.21 9.72
N ALA A 206 -7.38 9.64 10.52
CA ALA A 206 -8.53 8.81 10.90
C ALA A 206 -9.41 8.46 9.70
N VAL A 207 -9.65 9.42 8.81
CA VAL A 207 -10.36 9.20 7.53
C VAL A 207 -9.62 8.20 6.65
N THR A 208 -8.29 8.31 6.56
CA THR A 208 -7.47 7.38 5.78
C THR A 208 -7.51 5.96 6.36
N ALA A 209 -7.37 5.83 7.68
CA ALA A 209 -7.43 4.54 8.36
C ALA A 209 -8.78 3.86 8.11
N TYR A 210 -9.89 4.60 8.27
CA TYR A 210 -11.23 4.09 7.97
C TYR A 210 -11.38 3.65 6.51
N LEU A 211 -11.02 4.50 5.54
CA LEU A 211 -11.15 4.18 4.11
C LEU A 211 -10.36 2.93 3.71
N THR A 212 -9.18 2.76 4.30
CA THR A 212 -8.32 1.60 4.06
C THR A 212 -8.72 0.38 4.90
N GLY A 213 -9.76 0.47 5.74
CA GLY A 213 -10.26 -0.64 6.55
C GLY A 213 -9.35 -1.02 7.73
N ARG A 214 -8.53 -0.07 8.22
CA ARG A 214 -7.74 -0.20 9.45
C ARG A 214 -8.52 0.37 10.64
N ASP A 215 -8.02 0.11 11.84
CA ASP A 215 -8.56 0.64 13.09
C ASP A 215 -8.65 2.19 13.06
N HIS A 216 -9.76 2.73 13.54
CA HIS A 216 -10.06 4.15 13.44
C HIS A 216 -10.99 4.64 14.56
N PRO A 217 -10.95 5.93 14.93
CA PRO A 217 -11.83 6.51 15.94
C PRO A 217 -13.18 7.02 15.41
N LEU A 218 -13.40 7.02 14.08
CA LEU A 218 -14.60 7.63 13.49
C LEU A 218 -15.90 6.97 13.96
N THR A 219 -16.91 7.80 14.21
CA THR A 219 -18.28 7.39 14.57
C THR A 219 -19.30 7.98 13.62
N ALA A 220 -20.42 7.27 13.41
CA ALA A 220 -21.58 7.81 12.71
C ALA A 220 -22.25 8.95 13.51
N PRO A 221 -23.07 9.81 12.86
CA PRO A 221 -23.87 10.80 13.55
C PRO A 221 -24.72 10.16 14.66
N GLY A 222 -24.73 10.77 15.85
CA GLY A 222 -25.37 10.20 17.04
C GLY A 222 -24.48 9.22 17.83
N GLY A 223 -23.20 9.05 17.46
CA GLY A 223 -22.22 8.28 18.23
C GLY A 223 -22.24 6.77 17.99
N GLY A 224 -22.99 6.31 16.97
CA GLY A 224 -23.00 4.90 16.56
C GLY A 224 -21.70 4.48 15.85
N PRO A 225 -21.48 3.17 15.66
CA PRO A 225 -20.33 2.69 14.90
C PRO A 225 -20.38 3.18 13.45
N ALA A 226 -19.21 3.51 12.88
CA ALA A 226 -19.13 3.78 11.45
C ALA A 226 -19.51 2.52 10.64
N PRO A 227 -20.18 2.66 9.47
CA PRO A 227 -20.49 1.53 8.62
C PRO A 227 -19.22 0.77 8.22
N ALA A 228 -19.25 -0.56 8.28
CA ALA A 228 -18.09 -1.37 7.95
C ALA A 228 -17.75 -1.30 6.45
N LEU A 229 -16.46 -1.25 6.14
CA LEU A 229 -15.92 -1.40 4.78
C LEU A 229 -15.23 -2.76 4.64
N THR A 230 -15.25 -3.30 3.44
CA THR A 230 -14.43 -4.48 3.10
C THR A 230 -12.95 -4.16 3.22
N PRO A 231 -12.08 -5.15 3.52
CA PRO A 231 -10.64 -4.94 3.52
C PRO A 231 -10.12 -4.35 2.21
N TRP A 232 -9.11 -3.49 2.30
CA TRP A 232 -8.46 -2.87 1.15
C TRP A 232 -6.95 -3.05 1.24
N LEU A 233 -6.32 -3.34 0.10
CA LEU A 233 -4.90 -3.67 -0.09
C LEU A 233 -4.46 -5.00 0.56
#